data_AF-A0A7X1L0X1-F1
#
_entry.id   AF-A0A7X1L0X1-F1
#
_cell.length_a   1.000
_cell.length_b   1.000
_cell.length_c   1.000
_cell.angle_alpha   90.00
_cell.angle_beta   90.00
_cell.angle_gamma   90.00
#
_symmetry.space_group_name_H-M   'P 1'
#
loop_
_entity.id
_entity.type
_entity.pdbx_description
1 polymer ?
#
loop_
_entity_poly.entity_id
_entity_poly.type
_entity_poly.pdbx_seq_one_letter_code
_entity_poly.pdbx_strand_id
1 'polypeptide(L)'
;MHLSLLLTSLLLAACDTGSAPTHPNRDTSLNPLTEIKAKLAFTCAHEQIPAPSDETDELFQYARWLQKNNLLKQDQAVDLEIARLYRIAAENGHYKANINLQNG
;
A
#
# COMPACT_ATOMS: atom_id res chain seq x y z
N MET A 1 -46.70 23.06 3.64
CA MET A 1 -45.35 22.50 3.87
C MET A 1 -44.94 21.46 2.83
N HIS A 2 -45.85 20.59 2.35
CA HIS A 2 -45.51 19.62 1.28
C HIS A 2 -45.30 20.24 -0.11
N LEU A 3 -46.08 21.25 -0.50
CA LEU A 3 -45.90 21.95 -1.79
C LEU A 3 -44.57 22.70 -1.86
N SER A 4 -44.13 23.28 -0.74
CA SER A 4 -42.83 23.94 -0.60
C SER A 4 -41.68 22.95 -0.73
N LEU A 5 -41.80 21.74 -0.14
CA LEU A 5 -40.81 20.67 -0.31
C LEU A 5 -40.75 20.19 -1.76
N LEU A 6 -41.89 19.99 -2.42
CA LEU A 6 -41.95 19.54 -3.81
C LEU A 6 -41.33 20.56 -4.78
N LEU A 7 -41.54 21.86 -4.53
CA LEU A 7 -40.93 22.92 -5.33
C LEU A 7 -39.39 22.95 -5.18
N THR A 8 -38.88 22.72 -3.96
CA THR A 8 -37.43 22.61 -3.73
C THR A 8 -36.83 21.37 -4.38
N SER A 9 -37.56 20.25 -4.44
CA SER A 9 -37.10 19.03 -5.13
C SER A 9 -36.96 19.23 -6.64
N LEU A 10 -37.89 19.97 -7.26
CA LEU A 10 -37.84 20.27 -8.71
C LEU A 10 -36.69 21.21 -9.08
N LEU A 11 -36.32 22.15 -8.20
CA LEU A 11 -35.21 23.07 -8.43
C LEU A 11 -33.83 22.38 -8.35
N LEU A 12 -33.69 21.30 -7.58
CA LEU A 12 -32.45 20.52 -7.46
C LEU A 12 -32.13 19.69 -8.71
N ALA A 13 -33.12 19.32 -9.52
CA ALA A 13 -32.92 18.55 -10.76
C ALA A 13 -32.54 19.42 -11.97
N ALA A 14 -32.69 20.75 -11.89
CA ALA A 14 -32.37 21.68 -12.99
C ALA A 14 -30.90 22.14 -12.99
N CYS A 15 -30.12 21.77 -11.97
CA CYS A 15 -28.69 22.07 -11.86
C CYS A 15 -27.80 20.94 -12.41
N ASP A 16 -28.35 19.98 -13.17
CA ASP A 16 -27.52 19.18 -14.06
C ASP A 16 -27.21 20.01 -15.31
N THR A 17 -26.44 21.08 -15.14
CA THR A 17 -25.54 21.50 -16.21
C THR A 17 -24.54 20.37 -16.32
N GLY A 18 -24.95 19.32 -17.03
CA GLY A 18 -24.09 18.31 -17.59
C GLY A 18 -23.15 19.01 -18.56
N SER A 19 -22.16 19.73 -18.03
CA SER A 19 -20.82 19.53 -18.53
C SER A 19 -20.60 18.03 -18.40
N ALA A 20 -20.92 17.32 -19.50
CA ALA A 20 -20.27 16.07 -19.82
C ALA A 20 -18.82 16.22 -19.36
N PRO A 21 -18.22 15.23 -18.68
CA PRO A 21 -16.78 15.29 -18.52
C PRO A 21 -16.28 15.49 -19.94
N THR A 22 -15.75 16.69 -20.21
CA THR A 22 -14.82 16.85 -21.29
C THR A 22 -13.72 15.94 -20.80
N HIS A 23 -13.81 14.65 -21.18
CA HIS A 23 -12.62 13.87 -21.42
C HIS A 23 -11.74 14.88 -22.10
N PRO A 24 -10.63 15.31 -21.48
CA PRO A 24 -9.66 15.99 -22.29
C PRO A 24 -9.43 14.96 -23.39
N ASN A 25 -9.90 15.25 -24.61
CA ASN A 25 -9.30 14.70 -25.78
C ASN A 25 -7.94 15.38 -25.87
N ARG A 26 -7.14 15.12 -24.85
CA ARG A 26 -5.73 15.04 -24.91
C ARG A 26 -5.56 13.78 -25.74
N ASP A 27 -5.50 14.01 -27.05
CA ASP A 27 -4.39 13.55 -27.85
C ASP A 27 -3.06 13.97 -27.17
N THR A 28 -2.86 13.61 -25.89
CA THR A 28 -1.54 13.36 -25.35
C THR A 28 -1.15 12.12 -26.11
N SER A 29 -0.52 12.35 -27.27
CA SER A 29 0.29 11.36 -27.93
C SER A 29 1.20 10.77 -26.85
N LEU A 30 0.79 9.64 -26.30
CA LEU A 30 1.65 8.84 -25.46
C LEU A 30 2.76 8.38 -26.40
N ASN A 31 4.01 8.52 -25.95
CA ASN A 31 5.13 8.09 -26.76
C ASN A 31 4.90 6.63 -27.18
N PRO A 32 5.08 6.30 -28.48
CA PRO A 32 4.83 4.96 -28.96
C PRO A 32 5.73 3.96 -28.23
N LEU A 33 5.20 2.77 -27.93
CA LEU A 33 5.86 1.70 -27.17
C LEU A 33 7.25 1.30 -27.73
N THR A 34 7.57 1.69 -28.96
CA THR A 34 8.90 1.62 -29.56
C THR A 34 9.98 2.33 -28.74
N GLU A 35 9.67 3.42 -28.05
CA GLU A 35 10.64 4.08 -27.14
C GLU A 35 10.89 3.26 -25.86
N ILE A 36 9.87 2.55 -25.36
CA ILE A 36 10.01 1.65 -24.19
C ILE A 36 10.92 0.47 -24.55
N LYS A 37 10.81 -0.06 -25.79
CA LYS A 37 11.63 -1.17 -26.27
C LYS A 37 13.14 -0.91 -26.23
N ALA A 38 13.56 0.36 -26.34
CA ALA A 38 14.98 0.73 -26.34
C ALA A 38 15.66 0.53 -24.96
N LYS A 39 14.91 0.35 -23.87
CA LYS A 39 15.45 0.30 -22.49
C LYS A 39 14.98 -0.90 -21.65
N LEU A 40 14.53 -1.99 -22.27
CA LEU A 40 14.05 -3.19 -21.55
C LEU A 40 15.17 -4.10 -21.03
N ALA A 41 16.41 -3.91 -21.47
CA ALA A 41 17.53 -4.76 -21.06
C ALA A 41 18.03 -4.35 -19.67
N PHE A 42 17.60 -5.08 -18.64
CA PHE A 42 18.18 -4.99 -17.30
C PHE A 42 19.52 -5.74 -17.28
N THR A 43 20.52 -5.17 -16.61
CA THR A 43 21.76 -5.88 -16.30
C THR A 43 21.54 -6.69 -15.04
N CYS A 44 21.92 -7.97 -15.05
CA CYS A 44 21.91 -8.79 -13.85
C CYS A 44 22.83 -8.18 -12.78
N ALA A 45 22.30 -7.94 -11.60
CA ALA A 45 23.04 -7.40 -10.46
C ALA A 45 22.63 -8.16 -9.19
N HIS A 46 23.57 -8.28 -8.24
CA HIS A 46 23.27 -8.81 -6.92
C HIS A 46 22.75 -7.69 -6.03
N GLU A 47 21.60 -7.91 -5.40
CA GLU A 47 21.02 -6.96 -4.46
C GLU A 47 21.97 -6.69 -3.29
N GLN A 48 22.14 -5.42 -2.94
CA GLN A 48 22.95 -5.00 -1.80
C GLN A 48 22.02 -4.42 -0.75
N ILE A 49 21.93 -5.09 0.39
CA ILE A 49 21.06 -4.69 1.49
C ILE A 49 21.93 -4.39 2.71
N PRO A 50 21.78 -3.21 3.34
CA PRO A 50 22.46 -2.91 4.59
C PRO A 50 22.16 -3.96 5.64
N ALA A 51 23.17 -4.33 6.43
CA ALA A 51 22.94 -5.15 7.61
C ALA A 51 22.10 -4.36 8.63
N PRO A 52 21.09 -5.00 9.27
CA PRO A 52 20.38 -4.36 10.38
C PRO A 52 21.32 -4.13 11.56
N SER A 53 20.97 -3.20 12.45
CA SER A 53 21.63 -3.09 13.76
C SER A 53 21.29 -4.28 14.65
N ASP A 54 22.15 -4.59 15.61
CA ASP A 54 21.92 -5.68 16.58
C ASP A 54 20.58 -5.54 17.32
N GLU A 55 20.22 -4.31 17.71
CA GLU A 55 18.96 -4.01 18.40
C GLU A 55 17.73 -4.34 17.54
N THR A 56 17.78 -4.00 16.25
CA THR A 56 16.66 -4.27 15.34
C THR A 56 16.59 -5.73 14.90
N ASP A 57 17.74 -6.40 14.79
CA ASP A 57 17.79 -7.85 14.54
C ASP A 57 17.23 -8.62 15.73
N GLU A 58 17.53 -8.23 16.98
CA GLU A 58 16.94 -8.86 18.17
C GLU A 58 15.41 -8.80 18.17
N LEU A 59 14.84 -7.62 17.87
CA LEU A 59 13.39 -7.45 17.74
C LEU A 59 12.79 -8.33 16.65
N PHE A 60 13.44 -8.38 15.48
CA PHE A 60 13.00 -9.23 14.37
C PHE A 60 13.05 -10.72 14.76
N GLN A 61 14.14 -11.17 15.35
CA GLN A 61 14.35 -12.57 15.73
C GLN A 61 13.38 -13.00 16.83
N TYR A 62 13.07 -12.12 17.78
CA TYR A 62 12.05 -12.39 18.79
C TYR A 62 10.65 -12.49 18.19
N ALA A 63 10.29 -11.58 17.26
CA ALA A 63 9.04 -11.68 16.51
C ALA A 63 8.94 -12.99 15.71
N ARG A 64 10.03 -13.43 15.06
CA ARG A 64 10.12 -14.74 14.37
C ARG A 64 9.88 -15.90 15.31
N TRP A 65 10.43 -15.83 16.52
CA TRP A 65 10.24 -16.85 17.53
C TRP A 65 8.77 -16.91 17.96
N LEU A 66 8.15 -15.77 18.30
CA LEU A 66 6.72 -15.72 18.64
C LEU A 66 5.85 -16.31 17.52
N GLN A 67 6.08 -15.91 16.28
CA GLN A 67 5.31 -16.39 15.12
C GLN A 67 5.39 -17.91 14.97
N LYS A 68 6.59 -18.49 15.08
CA LYS A 68 6.77 -19.95 15.03
C LYS A 68 6.03 -20.68 16.15
N ASN A 69 5.99 -20.08 17.34
CA ASN A 69 5.34 -20.68 18.51
C ASN A 69 3.82 -20.42 18.55
N ASN A 70 3.30 -19.53 17.71
CA ASN A 70 1.86 -19.27 17.60
C ASN A 70 1.14 -20.07 16.50
N LEU A 71 1.86 -20.92 15.74
CA LEU A 71 1.27 -21.63 14.58
C LEU A 71 0.09 -22.55 14.93
N LEU A 72 0.12 -23.18 16.11
CA LEU A 72 -0.93 -24.12 16.52
C LEU A 72 -2.06 -23.45 17.31
N LYS A 73 -1.70 -22.53 18.21
CA LYS A 73 -2.67 -21.85 19.09
C LYS A 73 -3.39 -20.71 18.37
N GLN A 74 -2.72 -20.06 17.42
CA GLN A 74 -3.24 -18.92 16.66
C GLN A 74 -3.85 -17.85 17.58
N ASP A 75 -3.14 -17.54 18.67
CA ASP A 75 -3.55 -16.53 19.62
C ASP A 75 -3.38 -15.15 18.99
N GLN A 76 -4.50 -14.46 18.75
CA GLN A 76 -4.52 -13.14 18.12
C GLN A 76 -3.73 -12.08 18.91
N ALA A 77 -3.65 -12.20 20.24
CA ALA A 77 -2.86 -11.27 21.04
C ALA A 77 -1.35 -11.40 20.74
N VAL A 78 -0.89 -12.62 20.45
CA VAL A 78 0.50 -12.86 20.03
C VAL A 78 0.75 -12.30 18.64
N ASP A 79 -0.22 -12.39 17.73
CA ASP A 79 -0.11 -11.80 16.38
C ASP A 79 -0.01 -10.28 16.42
N LEU A 80 -0.73 -9.63 17.33
CA LEU A 80 -0.59 -8.17 17.56
C LEU A 80 0.81 -7.81 18.04
N GLU A 81 1.41 -8.61 18.94
CA GLU A 81 2.77 -8.37 19.41
C GLU A 81 3.81 -8.63 18.32
N ILE A 82 3.64 -9.67 17.51
CA ILE A 82 4.48 -9.94 16.33
C ILE A 82 4.47 -8.74 15.39
N ALA A 83 3.29 -8.22 15.04
CA ALA A 83 3.15 -7.05 14.18
C ALA A 83 3.77 -5.80 14.80
N ARG A 84 3.67 -5.62 16.13
CA ARG A 84 4.33 -4.51 16.84
C ARG A 84 5.85 -4.58 16.72
N LEU A 85 6.44 -5.72 17.02
CA LEU A 85 7.89 -5.93 16.96
C LEU A 85 8.42 -5.75 15.54
N TYR A 86 7.75 -6.32 14.53
CA TYR A 86 8.13 -6.09 13.14
C TYR A 86 8.02 -4.63 12.73
N ARG A 87 7.00 -3.90 13.18
CA ARG A 87 6.86 -2.46 12.87
C ARG A 87 8.01 -1.66 13.46
N ILE A 88 8.40 -1.92 14.70
CA ILE A 88 9.54 -1.24 15.33
C ILE A 88 10.83 -1.55 14.58
N ALA A 89 11.12 -2.82 14.30
CA ALA A 89 12.32 -3.21 13.57
C ALA A 89 12.34 -2.62 12.13
N ALA A 90 11.21 -2.65 11.43
CA ALA A 90 11.06 -2.11 10.08
C ALA A 90 11.30 -0.60 10.03
N GLU A 91 10.69 0.15 10.95
CA GLU A 91 10.85 1.62 11.05
C GLU A 91 12.31 2.01 11.35
N ASN A 92 13.09 1.11 11.96
CA ASN A 92 14.51 1.30 12.27
C ASN A 92 15.45 0.60 11.27
N GLY A 93 14.97 0.30 10.05
CA GLY A 93 15.81 -0.13 8.93
C GLY A 93 15.96 -1.65 8.74
N HIS A 94 15.23 -2.48 9.50
CA HIS A 94 15.29 -3.93 9.33
C HIS A 94 14.46 -4.42 8.14
N TYR A 95 15.10 -4.60 6.98
CA TYR A 95 14.39 -4.88 5.72
C TYR A 95 13.51 -6.15 5.76
N LYS A 96 13.98 -7.24 6.40
CA LYS A 96 13.17 -8.48 6.50
C LYS A 96 11.96 -8.31 7.41
N ALA A 97 12.04 -7.40 8.39
CA ALA A 97 10.92 -7.12 9.28
C ALA A 97 9.83 -6.38 8.50
N ASN A 98 10.23 -5.44 7.63
CA ASN A 98 9.30 -4.75 6.73
C ASN A 98 8.59 -5.72 5.78
N ILE A 99 9.34 -6.63 5.14
CA ILE A 99 8.77 -7.67 4.27
C ILE A 99 7.80 -8.56 5.07
N ASN A 100 8.20 -9.00 6.26
CA ASN A 100 7.36 -9.85 7.09
C ASN A 100 6.11 -9.13 7.61
N LEU A 101 6.18 -7.82 7.87
CA LEU A 101 5.02 -7.04 8.31
C LEU A 101 3.99 -6.87 7.21
N GLN A 102 4.43 -6.77 5.95
CA GLN A 102 3.53 -6.61 4.79
C GLN A 102 2.89 -7.94 4.37
N ASN A 103 3.59 -9.05 4.60
CA ASN A 103 3.17 -10.39 4.16
C ASN A 103 2.58 -11.27 5.29
N GLY A 104 2.72 -10.82 6.54
CA GLY A 104 2.44 -11.58 7.76
C GLY A 104 1.00 -11.47 8.23
#